data_AF-A0A531KDB9-F1
#
_entry.id   AF-A0A531KDB9-F1
#
_cell.length_a   1.000
_cell.length_b   1.000
_cell.length_c   1.000
_cell.angle_alpha   90.00
_cell.angle_beta   90.00
_cell.angle_gamma   90.00
#
_symmetry.space_group_name_H-M   'P 1'
#
loop_
_entity.id
_entity.type
_entity.pdbx_description
1 polymer ?
#
loop_
_entity_poly.entity_id
_entity_poly.type
_entity_poly.pdbx_seq_one_letter_code
_entity_poly.pdbx_strand_id
1 'polypeptide(L)' 'MKFIDAVAKEAANHAPTSVEIFSDSGHWYCRVRRGDEKTRPMGPYTKQQAERIQEARRMLIAESGTSRIMFE' A
#
# COMPACT_ATOMS: atom_id res chain seq x y z
N MET A 1 -4.90 25.03 -15.94
CA MET A 1 -3.92 24.02 -15.47
C MET A 1 -4.59 22.65 -15.43
N LYS A 2 -4.35 21.79 -16.44
CA LYS A 2 -4.83 20.40 -16.49
C LYS A 2 -3.60 19.49 -16.47
N PHE A 3 -2.95 19.40 -15.31
CA PHE A 3 -1.71 18.62 -15.13
C PHE A 3 -1.93 17.31 -14.36
N ILE A 4 -3.16 17.04 -13.88
CA ILE A 4 -3.44 15.95 -12.93
C ILE A 4 -4.06 14.70 -13.56
N ASP A 5 -4.70 14.83 -14.72
CA ASP A 5 -5.47 13.72 -15.32
C ASP A 5 -4.62 12.80 -16.22
N ALA A 6 -3.58 13.33 -16.86
CA ALA A 6 -2.75 12.54 -17.78
C ALA A 6 -1.82 11.56 -17.05
N VAL A 7 -1.40 11.87 -15.82
CA VAL A 7 -0.53 10.99 -15.01
C VAL A 7 -1.29 9.78 -14.46
N ALA A 8 -2.60 9.91 -14.22
CA ALA A 8 -3.41 8.83 -13.67
C ALA A 8 -3.61 7.67 -14.64
N LYS A 9 -3.60 7.93 -15.96
CA LYS A 9 -3.88 6.92 -16.99
C LYS A 9 -2.62 6.15 -17.45
N GLU A 10 -1.46 6.80 -17.56
CA GLU A 10 -0.20 6.08 -17.85
C GLU A 10 0.30 5.26 -16.65
N ALA A 11 -0.02 5.69 -15.42
CA ALA A 11 0.25 4.90 -14.22
C ALA A 11 -0.69 3.70 -14.05
N ALA A 12 -1.77 3.54 -14.82
CA ALA A 12 -2.69 2.41 -14.63
C ALA A 12 -2.06 1.05 -15.02
N ASN A 13 -1.15 1.02 -16.00
CA ASN A 13 -0.34 -0.16 -16.32
C ASN A 13 0.90 -0.30 -15.41
N HIS A 14 1.17 0.71 -14.59
CA HIS A 14 2.33 0.87 -13.70
C HIS A 14 1.88 1.25 -12.27
N ALA A 15 0.70 0.79 -11.83
CA ALA A 15 0.04 1.37 -10.65
C ALA A 15 0.96 1.21 -9.44
N PRO A 16 1.54 2.31 -8.90
CA PRO A 16 2.58 2.22 -7.89
C PRO A 16 1.96 1.62 -6.65
N THR A 17 2.35 0.38 -6.38
CA THR A 17 1.85 -0.35 -5.22
C THR A 17 2.39 0.36 -3.98
N SER A 18 1.48 0.93 -3.21
CA SER A 18 1.81 1.76 -2.06
C SER A 18 1.32 1.08 -0.80
N VAL A 19 2.17 1.07 0.22
CA VAL A 19 1.81 0.53 1.54
C VAL A 19 1.36 1.69 2.41
N GLU A 20 0.13 1.65 2.89
CA GLU A 20 -0.48 2.67 3.75
C GLU A 20 -0.60 2.12 5.18
N ILE A 21 -0.15 2.90 6.17
CA ILE A 21 -0.49 2.66 7.58
C ILE A 21 -1.51 3.68 8.05
N PHE A 22 -2.47 3.23 8.85
CA PHE A 22 -3.48 4.10 9.44
C PHE A 22 -3.79 3.63 10.86
N SER A 23 -4.18 4.58 11.71
CA SER A 23 -4.67 4.28 13.05
C SER A 23 -6.19 4.23 13.02
N ASP A 24 -6.77 3.13 13.50
CA ASP A 24 -8.20 3.00 13.77
C ASP A 24 -8.38 2.58 15.24
N SER A 25 -9.22 3.30 15.98
CA SER A 25 -9.59 2.95 17.36
C SER A 25 -8.38 2.72 18.30
N GLY A 26 -7.30 3.49 18.14
CA GLY A 26 -6.05 3.35 18.92
C GLY A 26 -5.11 2.24 18.48
N HIS A 27 -5.49 1.46 17.46
CA HIS A 27 -4.70 0.38 16.89
C HIS A 27 -4.15 0.78 15.52
N TRP A 28 -2.95 0.33 15.19
CA TRP A 28 -2.37 0.58 13.87
C TRP A 28 -2.63 -0.58 12.93
N TYR A 29 -2.98 -0.24 11.70
CA TYR A 29 -3.22 -1.20 10.64
C TYR A 29 -2.37 -0.82 9.43
N CYS A 30 -1.96 -1.84 8.70
CA CYS A 30 -1.22 -1.71 7.46
C CYS A 30 -2.03 -2.35 6.34
N ARG A 31 -2.17 -1.65 5.22
CA ARG A 31 -2.76 -2.21 4.00
C ARG A 31 -1.94 -1.82 2.79
N VAL A 32 -2.01 -2.64 1.76
CA VAL A 32 -1.37 -2.33 0.48
C VAL A 32 -2.46 -1.90 -0.48
N ARG A 33 -2.20 -0.82 -1.21
CA ARG A 33 -3.07 -0.29 -2.25
C ARG A 33 -2.35 -0.37 -3.59
N ARG A 34 -3.04 -0.87 -4.61
CA ARG A 34 -2.57 -0.90 -5.99
C ARG A 34 -3.68 -0.29 -6.85
N GLY A 35 -3.54 0.99 -7.21
CA GLY A 35 -4.61 1.71 -7.91
C GLY A 35 -5.88 1.81 -7.06
N ASP A 36 -6.98 1.22 -7.53
CA ASP A 36 -8.26 1.13 -6.80
C ASP A 36 -8.37 -0.12 -5.93
N GLU A 37 -7.55 -1.14 -6.17
CA GLU A 37 -7.51 -2.38 -5.39
C GLU A 37 -6.81 -2.16 -4.05
N LYS A 38 -7.34 -2.76 -2.98
CA LYS A 38 -6.80 -2.67 -1.62
C LYS A 38 -6.75 -4.05 -1.00
N THR A 39 -5.70 -4.31 -0.22
CA THR A 39 -5.66 -5.50 0.63
C THR A 39 -6.48 -5.28 1.88
N ARG A 40 -6.87 -6.39 2.51
CA ARG A 40 -7.39 -6.35 3.88
C ARG A 40 -6.41 -5.63 4.81
N PRO A 41 -6.92 -4.81 5.75
CA PRO A 41 -6.10 -4.22 6.78
C PRO A 41 -5.51 -5.33 7.64
N MET A 42 -4.19 -5.35 7.72
CA MET A 42 -3.44 -6.24 8.59
C MET A 42 -3.12 -5.53 9.89
N GLY A 43 -3.30 -6.23 11.00
CA GLY A 43 -3.14 -5.71 12.34
C GLY A 43 -4.00 -6.51 13.33
N PRO A 44 -4.19 -6.00 14.56
CA PRO A 44 -3.68 -4.72 15.07
C PRO A 44 -2.17 -4.75 15.36
N TYR A 45 -1.50 -3.61 15.11
CA TYR A 45 -0.08 -3.37 15.38
C TYR A 45 0.13 -2.18 16.31
N THR A 46 1.32 -2.09 16.91
CA THR A 46 1.83 -0.84 17.48
C THR A 46 2.36 0.08 16.38
N LYS A 47 2.50 1.38 16.66
CA LYS A 47 3.01 2.36 15.69
C LYS A 47 4.35 1.95 15.08
N GLN A 48 5.31 1.56 15.94
CA GLN A 48 6.64 1.14 15.51
C GLN A 48 6.62 -0.14 14.66
N GLN A 49 5.69 -1.07 14.96
CA GLN A 49 5.49 -2.26 14.15
C GLN A 49 4.90 -1.90 12.78
N ALA A 50 3.90 -1.01 12.73
CA ALA A 50 3.31 -0.57 11.48
C ALA A 50 4.34 0.11 10.56
N GLU A 51 5.21 0.96 11.11
CA GLU A 51 6.31 1.59 10.37
C GLU A 51 7.30 0.57 9.79
N ARG A 52 7.74 -0.40 10.61
CA ARG A 52 8.62 -1.49 10.16
C ARG A 52 7.96 -2.36 9.09
N ILE A 53 6.68 -2.68 9.27
CA ILE A 53 5.92 -3.50 8.31
C ILE A 53 5.71 -2.75 7.00
N GLN A 54 5.48 -1.43 7.04
CA GLN A 54 5.40 -0.59 5.85
C GLN A 54 6.69 -0.68 5.03
N GLU A 55 7.83 -0.50 5.68
CA GLU A 55 9.14 -0.55 5.03
C GLU A 55 9.48 -1.95 4.51
N ALA A 56 9.28 -2.99 5.33
CA ALA A 56 9.50 -4.38 4.93
C ALA A 56 8.63 -4.77 3.73
N ARG A 57 7.36 -4.36 3.70
CA ARG A 57 6.49 -4.60 2.55
C ARG A 57 6.91 -3.81 1.32
N ARG A 58 7.35 -2.56 1.49
CA ARG A 58 7.87 -1.77 0.38
C ARG A 58 9.08 -2.46 -0.27
N MET A 59 9.99 -3.00 0.54
CA MET A 59 11.13 -3.80 0.05
C MET A 59 10.66 -5.08 -0.63
N LEU A 60 9.75 -5.84 -0.02
CA LEU A 60 9.22 -7.08 -0.61
C LEU A 60 8.49 -6.85 -1.95
N ILE A 61 7.76 -5.74 -2.09
CA ILE A 61 7.11 -5.34 -3.34
C ILE A 61 8.17 -4.96 -4.38
N ALA A 62 9.23 -4.27 -3.99
CA ALA A 62 10.33 -3.93 -4.90
C ALA A 62 11.12 -5.16 -5.35
N GLU A 63 11.32 -6.14 -4.47
CA GLU A 63 12.11 -7.34 -4.74
C GLU A 63 11.31 -8.45 -5.46
N SER A 64 10.10 -8.74 -4.98
CA SER A 64 9.27 -9.87 -5.44
C SER A 64 8.00 -9.44 -6.20
N GLY A 65 7.78 -8.13 -6.37
CA GLY A 65 6.55 -7.61 -6.95
C GLY A 65 5.33 -7.82 -6.06
N THR A 66 4.15 -7.60 -6.63
CA THR A 66 2.86 -7.79 -5.93
C THR A 66 2.28 -9.19 -6.04
N SER A 67 2.99 -10.13 -6.65
CA SER A 67 2.49 -11.48 -6.95
C SER A 67 2.16 -12.32 -5.70
N ARG A 68 2.73 -11.95 -4.54
CA ARG A 68 2.45 -12.58 -3.23
C ARG A 68 1.41 -11.84 -2.39
N ILE A 69 0.83 -10.76 -2.91
CA ILE A 69 -0.13 -9.94 -2.19
C ILE A 69 -1.53 -10.25 -2.70
N MET A 70 -2.41 -10.69 -1.81
CA MET A 70 -3.83 -10.86 -2.12
C MET A 70 -4.55 -9.52 -1.93
N PHE A 71 -5.04 -8.97 -3.03
CA PHE A 71 -5.94 -7.82 -3.06
C PHE A 71 -7.40 -8.31 -3.06
N GLU A 72 -8.32 -7.54 -2.50
CA GLU A 72 -9.77 -7.76 -2.60
C GLU A 72 -10.39 -6.94 -3.73
#